data_AF-A0A5B1LMT6-F1
#
_entry.id   AF-A0A5B1LMT6-F1
#
_cell.length_a   1.000
_cell.length_b   1.000
_cell.length_c   1.000
_cell.angle_alpha   90.00
_cell.angle_beta   90.00
_cell.angle_gamma   90.00
#
_symmetry.space_group_name_H-M   'P 1'
#
loop_
_entity.id
_entity.type
_entity.pdbx_description
1 polymer ?
#
loop_
_entity_poly.entity_id
_entity_poly.type
_entity_poly.pdbx_seq_one_letter_code
_entity_poly.pdbx_strand_id
1 'polypeptide(L)'
;MGMDVEQVRGLGSQLNSQADQIGSVISAIEGIVGSLSAAWTGTDATQFADWWNSQHRPALQAAQDAIAGLGQSALNNADAQEQVSGA
;
A
#
# COMPACT_ATOMS: atom_id res chain seq x y z
N MET A 1 -27.51 13.75 -11.97
CA MET A 1 -26.18 13.77 -12.61
C MET A 1 -25.40 12.59 -12.04
N GLY A 2 -24.81 11.77 -12.91
CA GLY A 2 -24.13 10.52 -12.53
C GLY A 2 -22.63 10.70 -12.31
N MET A 3 -21.96 9.61 -11.99
CA MET A 3 -20.50 9.53 -11.87
C MET A 3 -19.80 9.84 -13.21
N ASP A 4 -18.69 10.56 -13.16
CA ASP A 4 -17.70 10.61 -14.25
C ASP A 4 -16.82 9.35 -14.19
N VAL A 5 -17.14 8.36 -15.03
CA VAL A 5 -16.51 7.03 -15.03
C VAL A 5 -15.01 7.10 -15.31
N GLU A 6 -14.59 7.95 -16.26
CA GLU A 6 -13.19 8.07 -16.66
C GLU A 6 -12.37 8.71 -15.54
N GLN A 7 -12.90 9.77 -14.91
CA GLN A 7 -12.26 10.40 -13.77
C GLN A 7 -12.11 9.43 -12.59
N VAL A 8 -13.15 8.66 -12.26
CA VAL A 8 -13.10 7.69 -11.15
C VAL A 8 -12.12 6.55 -11.45
N ARG A 9 -12.05 6.06 -12.69
CA ARG A 9 -11.02 5.08 -13.10
C ARG A 9 -9.62 5.62 -12.88
N GLY A 10 -9.37 6.86 -13.32
CA GLY A 10 -8.08 7.53 -13.14
C GLY A 10 -7.68 7.64 -11.66
N LEU A 11 -8.63 8.02 -10.79
CA LEU A 11 -8.40 8.10 -9.35
C LEU A 11 -8.17 6.72 -8.71
N GLY A 12 -8.92 5.69 -9.13
CA GLY A 12 -8.72 4.31 -8.69
C GLY A 12 -7.32 3.78 -9.03
N SER A 13 -6.84 4.02 -10.25
CA SER A 13 -5.48 3.66 -10.66
C SER A 13 -4.41 4.43 -9.87
N GLN A 14 -4.63 5.72 -9.57
CA GLN A 14 -3.71 6.50 -8.73
C GLN A 14 -3.61 5.93 -7.32
N LEU A 15 -4.72 5.52 -6.71
CA LEU A 15 -4.72 4.87 -5.39
C LEU A 15 -3.90 3.57 -5.40
N ASN A 16 -4.07 2.71 -6.41
CA ASN A 16 -3.27 1.50 -6.55
C ASN A 16 -1.78 1.80 -6.68
N SER A 17 -1.41 2.82 -7.47
CA SER A 17 -0.01 3.26 -7.57
C SER A 17 0.57 3.72 -6.23
N GLN A 18 -0.22 4.39 -5.38
CA GLN A 18 0.23 4.77 -4.04
C GLN A 18 0.40 3.57 -3.11
N ALA A 19 -0.45 2.54 -3.22
CA ALA A 19 -0.27 1.29 -2.49
C ALA A 19 1.05 0.59 -2.89
N ASP A 20 1.38 0.55 -4.19
CA ASP A 20 2.64 -0.02 -4.68
C ASP A 20 3.88 0.73 -4.17
N GLN A 21 3.79 2.05 -4.02
CA GLN A 21 4.85 2.86 -3.43
C GLN A 21 5.09 2.49 -1.96
N ILE A 22 4.04 2.19 -1.19
CA ILE A 22 4.19 1.69 0.19
C ILE A 22 4.92 0.33 0.20
N GLY A 23 4.57 -0.58 -0.72
CA GLY A 23 5.28 -1.85 -0.88
C GLY A 23 6.79 -1.68 -1.18
N SER A 24 7.12 -0.67 -1.99
CA SER A 24 8.51 -0.31 -2.30
C SER A 24 9.25 0.23 -1.07
N VAL A 25 8.59 1.07 -0.27
CA VAL A 25 9.14 1.59 1.00
C VAL A 25 9.39 0.45 2.00
N ILE A 26 8.44 -0.47 2.16
CA ILE A 26 8.61 -1.66 3.01
C ILE A 26 9.85 -2.44 2.61
N SER A 27 9.99 -2.73 1.30
CA SER A 27 11.12 -3.50 0.78
C SER A 27 12.46 -2.81 1.01
N ALA A 28 12.52 -1.47 0.84
CA ALA A 28 13.71 -0.69 1.09
C ALA A 28 14.12 -0.72 2.57
N ILE A 29 13.15 -0.55 3.48
CA ILE A 29 13.42 -0.56 4.92
C ILE A 29 13.85 -1.96 5.38
N GLU A 30 13.22 -3.02 4.89
CA GLU A 30 13.61 -4.40 5.19
C GLU A 30 15.09 -4.66 4.85
N GLY A 31 15.54 -4.19 3.68
CA GLY A 31 16.95 -4.29 3.28
C GLY A 31 17.91 -3.50 4.17
N ILE A 32 17.50 -2.31 4.62
CA ILE A 32 18.28 -1.48 5.55
C ILE A 32 18.38 -2.16 6.92
N VAL A 33 17.26 -2.62 7.48
CA VAL A 33 17.20 -3.32 8.77
C VAL A 33 18.05 -4.58 8.73
N GLY A 34 17.96 -5.37 7.65
CA GLY A 34 18.81 -6.54 7.45
C GLY A 34 20.31 -6.21 7.41
N SER A 35 20.69 -5.12 6.73
CA SER A 35 22.09 -4.68 6.59
C SER A 35 22.68 -4.17 7.91
N LEU A 36 21.87 -3.58 8.79
CA LEU A 36 22.33 -3.08 10.10
C LEU A 36 22.88 -4.20 10.99
N SER A 37 22.41 -5.44 10.82
CA SER A 37 22.88 -6.60 11.62
C SER A 37 24.39 -6.86 11.50
N ALA A 38 25.03 -6.42 10.40
CA ALA A 38 26.46 -6.57 10.20
C ALA A 38 27.30 -5.52 10.94
N ALA A 39 26.72 -4.36 11.25
CA ALA A 39 27.42 -3.21 11.85
C ALA A 39 26.99 -2.94 13.30
N TRP A 40 25.83 -3.44 13.72
CA TRP A 40 25.24 -3.20 15.02
C TRP A 40 24.75 -4.50 15.65
N THR A 41 25.32 -4.84 16.80
CA THR A 41 25.01 -6.06 17.55
C THR A 41 24.63 -5.72 18.99
N GLY A 42 24.05 -6.69 19.69
CA GLY A 42 23.59 -6.53 21.08
C GLY A 42 22.08 -6.31 21.19
N THR A 43 21.60 -6.18 22.42
CA THR A 43 20.16 -6.15 22.76
C THR A 43 19.41 -5.03 22.04
N ASP A 44 20.00 -3.85 21.93
CA ASP A 44 19.34 -2.71 21.28
C ASP A 44 19.14 -2.93 19.77
N ALA A 45 20.12 -3.58 19.12
CA ALA A 45 20.01 -3.93 17.70
C ALA A 45 18.88 -4.94 17.46
N THR A 46 18.77 -5.95 18.33
CA THR A 46 17.67 -6.92 18.31
C THR A 46 16.33 -6.23 18.54
N GLN A 47 16.23 -5.35 19.55
CA GLN A 47 14.99 -4.63 19.86
C GLN A 47 14.56 -3.72 18.71
N PHE A 48 15.50 -3.04 18.05
CA PHE A 48 15.22 -2.23 16.87
C PHE A 48 14.66 -3.06 15.71
N ALA A 49 15.29 -4.21 15.41
CA ALA A 49 14.79 -5.13 14.40
C ALA A 49 13.40 -5.68 14.78
N ASP A 50 13.16 -5.95 16.06
CA ASP A 50 11.86 -6.40 16.56
C ASP A 50 10.78 -5.35 16.37
N TRP A 51 11.04 -4.06 16.63
CA TRP A 51 10.08 -2.98 16.36
C TRP A 51 9.69 -2.91 14.88
N TRP A 52 10.67 -3.04 13.98
CA TRP A 52 10.38 -3.12 12.55
C TRP A 52 9.47 -4.31 12.22
N ASN A 53 9.85 -5.50 12.69
CA ASN A 53 9.17 -6.74 12.36
C ASN A 53 7.75 -6.85 12.93
N SER A 54 7.55 -6.35 14.15
CA SER A 54 6.32 -6.56 14.93
C SER A 54 5.34 -5.38 14.90
N GLN A 55 5.83 -4.15 14.66
CA GLN A 55 5.00 -2.95 14.73
C GLN A 55 4.94 -2.21 13.39
N HIS A 56 6.08 -1.83 12.83
CA HIS A 56 6.11 -0.91 11.70
C HIS A 56 5.78 -1.57 10.37
N ARG A 57 6.39 -2.72 10.05
CA ARG A 57 6.10 -3.45 8.80
C ARG A 57 4.62 -3.85 8.71
N PRO A 58 4.01 -4.47 9.74
CA PRO A 58 2.59 -4.83 9.66
C PRO A 58 1.67 -3.62 9.50
N ALA A 59 1.97 -2.49 10.15
CA ALA A 59 1.19 -1.26 10.00
C ALA A 59 1.26 -0.69 8.58
N LEU A 60 2.44 -0.70 7.94
CA LEU A 60 2.61 -0.28 6.56
C LEU A 60 1.90 -1.23 5.58
N GLN A 61 1.96 -2.55 5.81
CA GLN A 61 1.22 -3.54 5.03
C GLN A 61 -0.28 -3.31 5.13
N ALA A 62 -0.80 -3.09 6.34
CA ALA A 62 -2.22 -2.77 6.53
C ALA A 62 -2.63 -1.49 5.80
N ALA A 63 -1.77 -0.46 5.77
CA ALA A 63 -2.01 0.76 5.02
C ALA A 63 -2.00 0.53 3.51
N GLN A 64 -1.03 -0.26 3.00
CA GLN A 64 -0.96 -0.67 1.60
C GLN A 64 -2.25 -1.38 1.17
N ASP A 65 -2.70 -2.38 1.93
CA ASP A 65 -3.90 -3.15 1.64
C ASP A 65 -5.16 -2.28 1.66
N ALA A 66 -5.28 -1.38 2.64
CA ALA A 66 -6.41 -0.47 2.74
C ALA A 66 -6.50 0.48 1.54
N ILE A 67 -5.36 1.04 1.09
CA ILE A 67 -5.32 1.95 -0.07
C ILE A 67 -5.60 1.19 -1.37
N ALA A 68 -5.05 0.00 -1.54
CA ALA A 68 -5.36 -0.86 -2.68
C ALA A 68 -6.86 -1.24 -2.72
N GLY A 69 -7.45 -1.52 -1.56
CA GLY A 69 -8.89 -1.79 -1.44
C GLY A 69 -9.76 -0.59 -1.85
N LEU A 70 -9.35 0.64 -1.52
CA LEU A 70 -10.03 1.85 -1.99
C LEU A 70 -9.92 2.01 -3.51
N GLY A 71 -8.72 1.79 -4.07
CA GLY A 71 -8.48 1.84 -5.51
C GLY A 71 -9.34 0.83 -6.27
N GLN A 72 -9.35 -0.42 -5.82
CA GLN A 72 -10.19 -1.48 -6.40
C GLN A 72 -11.68 -1.15 -6.29
N SER A 73 -12.13 -0.59 -5.16
CA SER A 73 -13.54 -0.22 -4.98
C SER A 73 -13.95 0.89 -5.94
N ALA A 74 -13.08 1.87 -6.19
CA ALA A 74 -13.33 2.92 -7.17
C ALA A 74 -13.47 2.35 -8.59
N LEU A 75 -12.57 1.44 -8.98
CA LEU A 75 -12.61 0.76 -10.28
C LEU A 75 -13.89 -0.07 -10.46
N ASN A 76 -14.25 -0.88 -9.45
CA ASN A 76 -15.47 -1.68 -9.47
C ASN A 76 -16.73 -0.83 -9.64
N ASN A 77 -16.79 0.32 -8.94
CA ASN A 77 -17.94 1.22 -9.04
C ASN A 77 -18.03 1.89 -10.42
N ALA A 78 -16.89 2.25 -11.01
CA ALA A 78 -16.83 2.82 -12.36
C ALA A 78 -17.29 1.80 -13.41
N ASP A 79 -16.85 0.55 -13.31
CA ASP A 79 -17.24 -0.54 -14.20
C ASP A 79 -18.75 -0.85 -14.09
N ALA A 80 -19.29 -0.87 -12.87
CA ALA A 80 -20.73 -1.04 -12.66
C ALA A 80 -21.55 0.11 -13.25
N GLN A 81 -21.08 1.35 -13.12
CA GLN A 81 -21.75 2.53 -13.70
C GLN A 81 -21.77 2.48 -15.23
N GLU A 82 -20.66 2.08 -15.86
CA GLU A 82 -20.54 1.95 -17.32
C GLU A 82 -21.52 0.88 -17.85
N GLN A 83 -21.66 -0.25 -17.17
CA GLN A 83 -22.60 -1.30 -17.54
C GLN A 83 -24.06 -0.86 -17.45
N VAL A 84 -24.42 -0.07 -16.43
CA VAL A 84 -25.80 0.42 -16.23
C VAL A 84 -26.13 1.59 -17.18
N SER A 85 -25.17 2.47 -17.45
CA SER A 85 -25.39 3.69 -18.24
C SER A 85 -25.14 3.51 -19.73
N GLY A 86 -24.39 2.46 -20.11
CA GLY A 86 -24.18 2.04 -21.49
C GLY A 86 -25.23 1.05 -22.01
N ALA A 87 -26.22 0.68 -21.18
CA ALA A 87 -27.40 -0.10 -21.55
C ALA A 87 -28.56 0.77 -22.03
#